data_AF-A0ABD7BLQ0-F1
#
_entry.id   AF-A0ABD7BLQ0-F1
#
_cell.length_a   1.000
_cell.length_b   1.000
_cell.length_c   1.000
_cell.angle_alpha   90.00
_cell.angle_beta   90.00
_cell.angle_gamma   90.00
#
_symmetry.space_group_name_H-M   'P 1'
#
loop_
_entity.id
_entity.type
_entity.pdbx_description
1 polymer ?
#
loop_
_entity_poly.entity_id
_entity_poly.type
_entity_poly.pdbx_seq_one_letter_code
_entity_poly.pdbx_strand_id
1 'polypeptide(L)'
;MPISIVLSSNPTSIAATGEVATITATLMDFYGVNLGEGIDVVWQTTAGTLSSNQSLTDEEGVATVQLKSSAVLSGAVVTASTKVDGGQSSSIFIPFTDKWIAIASIYTAWTDYGELYNCSEWSPSPTTVSVGVEFVQTASCTQNQVAYRQDREQSVVTGAIRQIGSPVAMYQAIPKSASRNSVGTKPEVPVTPPGECKYGLGGYVWTYAPTVESGKGFAAWIWEDNVGIIDENISSVTKGNYIYYRGDWVDKNVTYDNWGRPFTMNYHQICRILK
;
A
#
# COMPACT_ATOMS: atom_id res chain seq x y z
N MET A 1 48.27 -42.24 48.87
CA MET A 1 48.16 -40.79 49.20
C MET A 1 46.87 -40.28 48.55
N PRO A 2 46.09 -39.37 49.16
CA PRO A 2 44.84 -38.93 48.55
C PRO A 2 45.11 -38.18 47.25
N ILE A 3 44.32 -38.48 46.22
CA ILE A 3 44.39 -37.86 44.89
C ILE A 3 43.17 -36.95 44.70
N SER A 4 43.37 -35.78 44.13
CA SER A 4 42.29 -34.85 43.78
C SER A 4 41.97 -34.93 42.29
N ILE A 5 40.67 -34.92 41.94
CA ILE A 5 40.19 -34.86 40.56
C ILE A 5 39.39 -33.56 40.39
N VAL A 6 39.88 -32.67 39.53
CA VAL A 6 39.15 -31.46 39.13
C VAL A 6 38.53 -31.69 37.76
N LEU A 7 37.22 -31.46 37.67
CA LEU A 7 36.46 -31.60 36.43
C LEU A 7 36.11 -30.25 35.83
N SER A 8 36.23 -30.16 34.51
CA SER A 8 35.73 -29.04 33.71
C SER A 8 35.06 -29.56 32.45
N SER A 9 34.20 -28.75 31.84
CA SER A 9 33.48 -29.07 30.61
C SER A 9 33.51 -27.88 29.66
N ASN A 10 33.74 -28.16 28.38
CA ASN A 10 33.65 -27.17 27.32
C ASN A 10 32.80 -27.70 26.15
N PRO A 11 31.62 -27.11 25.88
CA PRO A 11 30.97 -26.04 26.65
C PRO A 11 30.46 -26.51 28.03
N THR A 12 30.08 -25.56 28.90
CA THR A 12 29.53 -25.86 30.24
C THR A 12 28.06 -26.32 30.22
N SER A 13 27.39 -26.20 29.08
CA SER A 13 26.03 -26.66 28.82
C SER A 13 25.89 -27.04 27.35
N ILE A 14 25.04 -28.00 27.04
CA ILE A 14 24.80 -28.44 25.65
C ILE A 14 23.30 -28.56 25.39
N ALA A 15 22.85 -28.30 24.17
CA ALA A 15 21.45 -28.50 23.83
C ALA A 15 21.06 -29.99 23.91
N ALA A 16 19.84 -30.29 24.34
CA ALA A 16 19.28 -31.64 24.40
C ALA A 16 18.94 -32.21 22.99
N THR A 17 19.84 -32.03 22.02
CA THR A 17 19.67 -32.40 20.61
C THR A 17 20.76 -33.35 20.12
N GLY A 18 21.54 -33.94 21.03
CA GLY A 18 22.72 -34.73 20.71
C GLY A 18 23.97 -33.90 20.43
N GLU A 19 24.03 -32.65 20.93
CA GLU A 19 25.27 -31.86 20.98
C GLU A 19 26.31 -32.53 21.89
N VAL A 20 27.57 -32.16 21.73
CA VAL A 20 28.71 -32.78 22.39
C VAL A 20 29.49 -31.76 23.20
N ALA A 21 29.86 -32.12 24.42
CA ALA A 21 30.82 -31.40 25.24
C ALA A 21 32.05 -32.28 25.53
N THR A 22 33.22 -31.65 25.59
CA THR A 22 34.43 -32.31 26.08
C THR A 22 34.53 -32.11 27.58
N ILE A 23 34.59 -33.21 28.32
CA ILE A 23 34.84 -33.24 29.76
C ILE A 23 36.33 -33.51 29.98
N THR A 24 36.92 -32.73 30.87
CA THR A 24 38.34 -32.79 31.19
C THR A 24 38.50 -33.05 32.69
N ALA A 25 39.25 -34.09 33.04
CA ALA A 25 39.67 -34.40 34.40
C ALA A 25 41.16 -34.09 34.56
N THR A 26 41.50 -33.23 35.51
CA THR A 26 42.89 -32.98 35.91
C THR A 26 43.15 -33.67 37.24
N LEU A 27 44.14 -34.56 37.27
CA LEU A 27 44.51 -35.38 38.41
C LEU A 27 45.72 -34.77 39.12
N MET A 28 45.57 -34.46 40.41
CA MET A 28 46.61 -33.85 41.23
C MET A 28 46.90 -34.66 42.50
N ASP A 29 48.14 -34.59 42.97
CA ASP A 29 48.54 -35.10 44.28
C ASP A 29 48.10 -34.18 45.44
N PHE A 30 48.45 -34.55 46.67
CA PHE A 30 48.15 -33.77 47.87
C PHE A 30 48.83 -32.38 47.89
N TYR A 31 49.88 -32.16 47.11
CA TYR A 31 50.61 -30.91 47.00
C TYR A 31 50.13 -30.04 45.84
N GLY A 32 49.11 -30.48 45.09
CA GLY A 32 48.57 -29.77 43.93
C GLY A 32 49.40 -29.93 42.66
N VAL A 33 50.28 -30.93 42.61
CA VAL A 33 51.10 -31.25 41.43
C VAL A 33 50.36 -32.29 40.59
N ASN A 34 50.35 -32.10 39.27
CA ASN A 34 49.69 -33.02 38.35
C ASN A 34 50.38 -34.39 38.32
N LEU A 35 49.60 -35.47 38.25
CA LEU A 35 50.10 -36.85 38.41
C LEU A 35 50.74 -37.47 37.15
N GLY A 36 50.77 -36.75 36.02
CA GLY A 36 51.43 -37.18 34.79
C GLY A 36 50.68 -38.27 34.01
N GLU A 37 51.36 -38.87 33.02
CA GLU A 37 50.75 -39.77 32.03
C GLU A 37 50.42 -41.16 32.57
N GLY A 38 49.40 -41.79 31.98
CA GLY A 38 49.16 -43.24 32.07
C GLY A 38 48.26 -43.67 33.22
N ILE A 39 47.58 -42.74 33.88
CA ILE A 39 46.63 -43.03 34.96
C ILE A 39 45.24 -43.29 34.35
N ASP A 40 44.67 -44.45 34.68
CA ASP A 40 43.31 -44.81 34.25
C ASP A 40 42.26 -43.97 34.98
N VAL A 41 41.42 -43.30 34.19
CA VAL A 41 40.24 -42.56 34.61
C VAL A 41 39.00 -43.25 34.07
N VAL A 42 38.18 -43.77 34.97
CA VAL A 42 36.89 -44.39 34.68
C VAL A 42 35.80 -43.33 34.74
N TRP A 43 35.01 -43.27 33.67
CA TRP A 43 33.93 -42.31 33.47
C TRP A 43 32.56 -42.97 33.58
N GLN A 44 31.65 -42.29 34.26
CA GLN A 44 30.23 -42.66 34.32
C GLN A 44 29.38 -41.42 34.05
N THR A 45 28.18 -41.62 33.52
CA THR A 45 27.20 -40.55 33.33
C THR A 45 25.81 -41.00 33.73
N THR A 46 25.01 -40.11 34.32
CA THR A 46 23.60 -40.38 34.65
C THR A 46 22.66 -40.24 33.46
N ALA A 47 23.06 -39.49 32.42
CA ALA A 47 22.29 -39.28 31.20
C ALA A 47 23.21 -39.00 30.00
N GLY A 48 22.68 -39.10 28.78
CA GLY A 48 23.47 -38.98 27.55
C GLY A 48 24.39 -40.18 27.33
N THR A 49 25.38 -40.03 26.46
CA THR A 49 26.33 -41.10 26.10
C THR A 49 27.76 -40.56 26.08
N LEU A 50 28.68 -41.27 26.72
CA LEU A 50 30.10 -40.97 26.68
C LEU A 50 30.77 -41.61 25.47
N SER A 51 31.81 -40.98 24.90
CA SER A 51 32.60 -41.55 23.80
C SER A 51 33.41 -42.78 24.22
N SER A 52 33.77 -42.88 25.50
CA SER A 52 34.43 -44.01 26.13
C SER A 52 34.07 -44.03 27.62
N ASN A 53 34.12 -45.20 28.25
CA ASN A 53 33.97 -45.34 29.71
C ASN A 53 35.32 -45.24 30.45
N GLN A 54 36.43 -45.16 29.72
CA GLN A 54 37.78 -45.04 30.28
C GLN A 54 38.67 -44.17 29.37
N SER A 55 39.58 -43.41 29.98
CA SER A 55 40.71 -42.77 29.30
C SER A 55 41.93 -42.70 30.21
N LEU A 56 43.10 -42.52 29.60
CA LEU A 56 44.37 -42.34 30.31
C LEU A 56 44.69 -40.85 30.43
N THR A 57 45.41 -40.46 31.49
CA THR A 57 46.00 -39.13 31.59
C THR A 57 47.16 -38.96 30.61
N ASP A 58 47.33 -37.75 30.11
CA ASP A 58 48.49 -37.28 29.33
C ASP A 58 49.66 -36.83 30.24
N GLU A 59 50.74 -36.33 29.65
CA GLU A 59 51.94 -35.84 30.36
C GLU A 59 51.61 -34.75 31.40
N GLU A 60 50.54 -33.98 31.17
CA GLU A 60 50.03 -32.96 32.08
C GLU A 60 49.09 -33.51 33.15
N GLY A 61 48.88 -34.83 33.25
CA GLY A 61 47.95 -35.42 34.22
C GLY A 61 46.49 -35.18 33.89
N VAL A 62 46.16 -34.96 32.61
CA VAL A 62 44.82 -34.63 32.12
C VAL A 62 44.24 -35.79 31.33
N ALA A 63 43.02 -36.19 31.67
CA ALA A 63 42.24 -37.16 30.93
C ALA A 63 40.99 -36.50 30.35
N THR A 64 40.58 -36.89 29.14
CA THR A 64 39.40 -36.31 28.48
C THR A 64 38.41 -37.38 28.05
N VAL A 65 37.13 -37.00 27.97
CA VAL A 65 36.03 -37.80 27.40
C VAL A 65 35.01 -36.87 26.76
N GLN A 66 34.33 -37.30 25.69
CA GLN A 66 33.22 -36.54 25.11
C GLN A 66 31.89 -37.04 25.67
N LEU A 67 31.04 -36.12 26.12
CA LEU A 67 29.65 -36.36 26.50
C LEU A 67 28.73 -35.87 25.38
N LYS A 68 27.93 -36.77 24.82
CA LYS A 68 26.82 -36.42 23.92
C LYS A 68 25.50 -36.35 24.69
N SER A 69 24.74 -35.28 24.51
CA SER A 69 23.47 -35.07 25.22
C SER A 69 22.38 -36.07 24.82
N SER A 70 21.46 -36.30 25.74
CA SER A 70 20.19 -36.98 25.47
C SER A 70 19.11 -36.00 24.97
N ALA A 71 17.94 -36.51 24.61
CA ALA A 71 16.78 -35.70 24.22
C ALA A 71 15.93 -35.21 25.43
N VAL A 72 16.47 -35.24 26.65
CA VAL A 72 15.75 -34.88 27.89
C VAL A 72 16.34 -33.61 28.52
N LEU A 73 15.49 -32.62 28.82
CA LEU A 73 15.83 -31.35 29.44
C LEU A 73 16.07 -31.49 30.96
N SER A 74 17.12 -32.22 31.34
CA SER A 74 17.51 -32.39 32.76
C SER A 74 19.02 -32.25 32.98
N GLY A 75 19.85 -32.51 31.96
CA GLY A 75 21.30 -32.60 32.13
C GLY A 75 21.80 -33.97 32.58
N ALA A 76 23.12 -34.08 32.72
CA ALA A 76 23.82 -35.27 33.15
C ALA A 76 24.82 -34.94 34.25
N VAL A 77 24.97 -35.84 35.23
CA VAL A 77 26.09 -35.83 36.16
C VAL A 77 27.15 -36.77 35.59
N VAL A 78 28.32 -36.22 35.26
CA VAL A 78 29.49 -37.00 34.83
C VAL A 78 30.39 -37.20 36.02
N THR A 79 30.69 -38.46 36.33
CA THR A 79 31.58 -38.86 37.42
C THR A 79 32.86 -39.42 36.84
N ALA A 80 33.99 -38.88 37.27
CA ALA A 80 35.32 -39.41 37.00
C ALA A 80 35.88 -40.05 38.26
N SER A 81 36.48 -41.22 38.12
CA SER A 81 37.09 -41.97 39.23
C SER A 81 38.39 -42.61 38.76
N THR A 82 39.33 -42.81 39.68
CA THR A 82 40.58 -43.54 39.38
C THR A 82 40.79 -44.67 40.39
N LYS A 83 41.40 -45.77 39.95
CA LYS A 83 41.61 -46.98 40.76
C LYS A 83 42.99 -47.07 41.41
N VAL A 84 43.83 -46.05 41.27
CA VAL A 84 45.13 -45.99 41.95
C VAL A 84 44.96 -45.84 43.47
N ASP A 85 45.95 -46.28 44.26
CA ASP A 85 45.88 -46.27 45.72
C ASP A 85 45.68 -44.85 46.29
N GLY A 86 44.50 -44.62 46.89
CA GLY A 86 44.06 -43.29 47.36
C GLY A 86 43.18 -42.52 46.36
N GLY A 87 42.71 -43.20 45.30
CA GLY A 87 41.82 -42.66 44.29
C GLY A 87 40.51 -42.14 44.85
N GLN A 88 40.10 -40.97 44.37
CA GLN A 88 38.82 -40.34 44.68
C GLN A 88 37.91 -40.30 43.44
N SER A 89 36.64 -39.97 43.66
CA SER A 89 35.69 -39.69 42.59
C SER A 89 35.29 -38.22 42.66
N SER A 90 35.17 -37.59 41.50
CA SER A 90 34.66 -36.22 41.36
C SER A 90 33.51 -36.22 40.37
N SER A 91 32.58 -35.28 40.53
CA SER A 91 31.40 -35.19 39.67
C SER A 91 31.15 -33.77 39.21
N ILE A 92 30.71 -33.62 37.95
CA ILE A 92 30.30 -32.35 37.36
C ILE A 92 28.90 -32.51 36.76
N PHE A 93 28.05 -31.50 36.95
CA PHE A 93 26.72 -31.46 36.36
C PHE A 93 26.75 -30.63 35.07
N ILE A 94 26.34 -31.24 33.96
CA ILE A 94 26.23 -30.62 32.64
C ILE A 94 24.75 -30.48 32.28
N PRO A 95 24.18 -29.27 32.33
CA PRO A 95 22.78 -29.06 31.98
C PRO A 95 22.55 -29.30 30.49
N PHE A 96 21.48 -30.05 30.19
CA PHE A 96 20.95 -30.19 28.84
C PHE A 96 19.88 -29.13 28.63
N THR A 97 20.21 -28.12 27.83
CA THR A 97 19.37 -26.94 27.63
C THR A 97 18.47 -27.11 26.42
N ASP A 98 17.42 -26.29 26.39
CA ASP A 98 16.60 -26.19 25.20
C ASP A 98 17.32 -25.36 24.13
N LYS A 99 17.00 -25.62 22.86
CA LYS A 99 17.52 -24.88 21.72
C LYS A 99 16.35 -24.40 20.87
N TRP A 100 16.30 -23.09 20.68
CA TRP A 100 15.22 -22.41 19.98
C TRP A 100 15.72 -21.92 18.63
N ILE A 101 14.94 -22.18 17.58
CA ILE A 101 15.22 -21.71 16.22
C ILE A 101 14.10 -20.79 15.74
N ALA A 102 14.45 -19.80 14.93
CA ALA A 102 13.47 -18.93 14.30
C ALA A 102 12.58 -19.75 13.33
N ILE A 103 11.28 -19.50 13.38
CA ILE A 103 10.30 -20.04 12.44
C ILE A 103 9.56 -18.90 11.75
N ALA A 104 8.69 -19.22 10.78
CA ALA A 104 7.90 -18.23 10.08
C ALA A 104 7.09 -17.34 11.04
N SER A 105 7.22 -16.03 10.88
CA SER A 105 6.42 -15.04 11.59
C SER A 105 4.95 -15.15 11.19
N ILE A 106 4.06 -14.76 12.11
CA ILE A 106 2.63 -14.61 11.80
C ILE A 106 2.31 -13.14 11.60
N TYR A 107 1.31 -12.88 10.77
CA TYR A 107 0.87 -11.54 10.41
C TYR A 107 -0.61 -11.39 10.68
N THR A 108 -1.03 -10.26 11.22
CA THR A 108 -2.45 -9.88 11.20
C THR A 108 -2.84 -9.49 9.78
N ALA A 109 -4.15 -9.50 9.50
CA ALA A 109 -4.66 -8.80 8.33
C ALA A 109 -4.32 -7.30 8.42
N TRP A 110 -4.15 -6.66 7.27
CA TRP A 110 -4.10 -5.21 7.17
C TRP A 110 -5.46 -4.64 7.53
N THR A 111 -5.46 -3.61 8.39
CA THR A 111 -6.66 -2.86 8.76
C THR A 111 -6.43 -1.38 8.52
N ASP A 112 -7.50 -0.66 8.20
CA ASP A 112 -7.46 0.78 7.99
C ASP A 112 -7.06 1.50 9.29
N TYR A 113 -6.15 2.47 9.16
CA TYR A 113 -5.61 3.27 10.26
C TYR A 113 -5.80 4.76 9.96
N GLY A 114 -6.68 5.40 10.72
CA GLY A 114 -7.05 6.80 10.52
C GLY A 114 -7.95 7.03 9.30
N GLU A 115 -8.27 8.30 9.07
CA GLU A 115 -9.15 8.76 7.99
C GLU A 115 -8.45 8.78 6.63
N LEU A 116 -9.26 8.84 5.57
CA LEU A 116 -8.79 9.06 4.20
C LEU A 116 -8.12 10.43 4.07
N TYR A 117 -7.01 10.50 3.34
CA TYR A 117 -6.24 11.72 3.12
C TYR A 117 -5.71 11.83 1.69
N ASN A 118 -5.17 13.02 1.34
CA ASN A 118 -4.66 13.33 0.00
C ASN A 118 -5.64 12.93 -1.12
N CYS A 119 -6.93 13.28 -0.94
CA CYS A 119 -7.96 12.99 -1.91
C CYS A 119 -7.87 13.89 -3.14
N SER A 120 -8.12 13.33 -4.32
CA SER A 120 -8.35 14.09 -5.54
C SER A 120 -9.60 14.97 -5.42
N GLU A 121 -9.76 15.90 -6.35
CA GLU A 121 -11.06 16.57 -6.53
C GLU A 121 -12.16 15.54 -6.83
N TRP A 122 -13.36 15.87 -6.36
CA TRP A 122 -14.55 15.04 -6.56
C TRP A 122 -15.00 15.11 -8.02
N SER A 123 -15.10 13.94 -8.66
CA SER A 123 -15.49 13.81 -10.06
C SER A 123 -16.71 12.89 -10.19
N PRO A 124 -17.69 13.22 -11.06
CA PRO A 124 -17.76 14.40 -11.92
C PRO A 124 -18.09 15.70 -11.16
N SER A 125 -17.71 16.87 -11.69
CA SER A 125 -18.08 18.16 -11.09
C SER A 125 -19.60 18.39 -11.17
N PRO A 126 -20.25 19.01 -10.16
CA PRO A 126 -21.67 19.34 -10.26
C PRO A 126 -22.00 20.20 -11.50
N THR A 127 -21.06 21.03 -11.94
CA THR A 127 -21.24 21.91 -13.12
C THR A 127 -21.28 21.17 -14.45
N THR A 128 -20.95 19.87 -14.50
CA THR A 128 -21.02 19.06 -15.71
C THR A 128 -22.30 18.24 -15.80
N VAL A 129 -23.04 18.08 -14.69
CA VAL A 129 -24.29 17.32 -14.59
C VAL A 129 -25.48 18.28 -14.57
N SER A 130 -26.52 17.98 -15.34
CA SER A 130 -27.73 18.80 -15.46
C SER A 130 -28.34 19.17 -14.11
N VAL A 131 -28.84 20.39 -13.99
CA VAL A 131 -29.46 20.90 -12.76
C VAL A 131 -30.52 19.94 -12.21
N GLY A 132 -30.49 19.71 -10.90
CA GLY A 132 -31.48 18.87 -10.21
C GLY A 132 -31.30 17.36 -10.37
N VAL A 133 -30.35 16.89 -11.18
CA VAL A 133 -30.05 15.46 -11.33
C VAL A 133 -29.12 15.00 -10.21
N GLU A 134 -29.56 14.02 -9.41
CA GLU A 134 -28.73 13.35 -8.41
C GLU A 134 -27.68 12.46 -9.08
N PHE A 135 -26.46 12.49 -8.57
CA PHE A 135 -25.37 11.64 -9.05
C PHE A 135 -24.35 11.36 -7.94
N VAL A 136 -23.55 10.31 -8.13
CA VAL A 136 -22.47 9.95 -7.20
C VAL A 136 -21.15 10.55 -7.68
N GLN A 137 -20.49 11.30 -6.81
CA GLN A 137 -19.11 11.73 -6.99
C GLN A 137 -18.16 10.71 -6.36
N THR A 138 -17.01 10.53 -7.01
CA THR A 138 -15.90 9.74 -6.51
C THR A 138 -14.66 10.60 -6.36
N ALA A 139 -13.85 10.30 -5.35
CA ALA A 139 -12.52 10.86 -5.19
C ALA A 139 -11.53 9.72 -4.90
N SER A 140 -10.36 9.77 -5.53
CA SER A 140 -9.26 8.86 -5.24
C SER A 140 -8.48 9.42 -4.06
N CYS A 141 -8.49 8.70 -2.94
CA CYS A 141 -7.82 9.05 -1.71
C CYS A 141 -6.71 8.04 -1.39
N THR A 142 -5.90 8.37 -0.39
CA THR A 142 -4.96 7.43 0.22
C THR A 142 -5.49 6.98 1.58
N GLN A 143 -5.37 5.69 1.86
CA GLN A 143 -5.68 5.09 3.15
C GLN A 143 -4.40 4.50 3.75
N ASN A 144 -4.03 4.95 4.96
CA ASN A 144 -3.01 4.27 5.74
C ASN A 144 -3.59 2.98 6.30
N GLN A 145 -2.81 1.90 6.27
CA GLN A 145 -3.15 0.64 6.90
C GLN A 145 -2.03 0.22 7.85
N VAL A 146 -2.43 -0.50 8.89
CA VAL A 146 -1.52 -1.12 9.86
C VAL A 146 -1.74 -2.63 9.88
N ALA A 147 -0.64 -3.37 10.00
CA ALA A 147 -0.63 -4.79 10.32
C ALA A 147 0.46 -5.05 11.35
N TYR A 148 0.40 -6.20 12.03
CA TYR A 148 1.39 -6.57 13.03
C TYR A 148 2.07 -7.87 12.62
N ARG A 149 3.40 -7.86 12.68
CA ARG A 149 4.24 -9.05 12.57
C ARG A 149 4.57 -9.54 13.97
N GLN A 150 4.30 -10.81 14.25
CA GLN A 150 4.77 -11.48 15.46
C GLN A 150 5.81 -12.52 15.09
N ASP A 151 7.05 -12.27 15.51
CA ASP A 151 8.16 -13.20 15.36
C ASP A 151 8.03 -14.33 16.38
N ARG A 152 8.46 -15.53 15.99
CA ARG A 152 8.27 -16.76 16.76
C ARG A 152 9.50 -17.66 16.66
N GLU A 153 9.72 -18.43 17.71
CA GLU A 153 10.71 -19.50 17.72
C GLU A 153 10.07 -20.82 18.10
N GLN A 154 10.68 -21.91 17.63
CA GLN A 154 10.32 -23.28 17.99
C GLN A 154 11.49 -23.97 18.68
N SER A 155 11.19 -24.68 19.77
CA SER A 155 12.13 -25.57 20.44
C SER A 155 12.38 -26.77 19.54
N VAL A 156 13.65 -27.04 19.22
CA VAL A 156 14.05 -28.25 18.47
C VAL A 156 14.07 -29.51 19.35
N VAL A 157 13.84 -29.36 20.66
CA VAL A 157 13.79 -30.48 21.61
C VAL A 157 12.34 -30.89 21.88
N THR A 158 11.48 -29.92 22.23
CA THR A 158 10.10 -30.18 22.70
C THR A 158 9.05 -29.91 21.63
N GLY A 159 9.40 -29.21 20.55
CA GLY A 159 8.44 -28.73 19.55
C GLY A 159 7.56 -27.57 20.01
N ALA A 160 7.71 -27.10 21.25
CA ALA A 160 7.00 -25.95 21.77
C ALA A 160 7.30 -24.69 20.95
N ILE A 161 6.32 -23.80 20.82
CA ILE A 161 6.45 -22.54 20.07
C ILE A 161 6.24 -21.37 21.02
N ARG A 162 7.08 -20.36 20.93
CA ARG A 162 6.96 -19.10 21.69
C ARG A 162 6.98 -17.88 20.79
N GLN A 163 6.41 -16.79 21.28
CA GLN A 163 6.48 -15.47 20.65
C GLN A 163 7.77 -14.78 21.08
N ILE A 164 8.41 -14.07 20.15
CA ILE A 164 9.64 -13.32 20.38
C ILE A 164 9.31 -11.83 20.43
N GLY A 165 9.51 -11.25 21.60
CA GLY A 165 9.25 -9.84 21.83
C GLY A 165 7.79 -9.44 21.58
N SER A 166 7.57 -8.13 21.58
CA SER A 166 6.26 -7.54 21.26
C SER A 166 6.00 -7.56 19.74
N PRO A 167 4.74 -7.62 19.30
CA PRO A 167 4.39 -7.49 17.89
C PRO A 167 4.96 -6.20 17.29
N VAL A 168 5.53 -6.31 16.10
CA VAL A 168 6.11 -5.19 15.35
C VAL A 168 5.06 -4.63 14.41
N ALA A 169 4.74 -3.34 14.57
CA ALA A 169 3.81 -2.64 13.67
C ALA A 169 4.45 -2.42 12.29
N MET A 170 3.67 -2.71 11.26
CA MET A 170 3.98 -2.47 9.86
C MET A 170 2.96 -1.48 9.31
N TYR A 171 3.42 -0.58 8.44
CA TYR A 171 2.58 0.45 7.84
C TYR A 171 2.66 0.37 6.33
N GLN A 172 1.53 0.62 5.68
CA GLN A 172 1.47 0.84 4.23
C GLN A 172 0.42 1.90 3.92
N ALA A 173 0.52 2.51 2.75
CA ALA A 173 -0.47 3.43 2.22
C ALA A 173 -1.00 2.85 0.90
N ILE A 174 -2.32 2.70 0.80
CA ILE A 174 -2.99 2.16 -0.39
C ILE A 174 -3.95 3.18 -1.00
N PRO A 175 -4.16 3.16 -2.32
CA PRO A 175 -5.23 3.95 -2.91
C PRO A 175 -6.60 3.41 -2.49
N LYS A 176 -7.54 4.30 -2.18
CA LYS A 176 -8.91 3.98 -1.79
C LYS A 176 -9.89 5.01 -2.38
N SER A 177 -10.99 4.53 -2.96
CA SER A 177 -12.02 5.41 -3.51
C SER A 177 -13.03 5.80 -2.43
N ALA A 178 -13.25 7.10 -2.25
CA ALA A 178 -14.36 7.66 -1.48
C ALA A 178 -15.53 7.97 -2.42
N SER A 179 -16.76 7.85 -1.91
CA SER A 179 -17.99 8.16 -2.68
C SER A 179 -18.92 9.06 -1.87
N ARG A 180 -19.61 9.98 -2.55
CA ARG A 180 -20.65 10.82 -1.96
C ARG A 180 -21.72 11.16 -2.98
N ASN A 181 -22.94 11.42 -2.51
CA ASN A 181 -24.01 11.93 -3.35
C ASN A 181 -23.85 13.44 -3.58
N SER A 182 -24.24 13.91 -4.77
CA SER A 182 -24.27 15.32 -5.14
C SER A 182 -25.40 15.56 -6.15
N VAL A 183 -25.74 16.83 -6.39
CA VAL A 183 -26.78 17.23 -7.35
C VAL A 183 -26.15 18.12 -8.41
N GLY A 184 -26.50 17.89 -9.67
CA GLY A 184 -26.01 18.67 -10.79
C GLY A 184 -26.42 20.13 -10.70
N THR A 185 -25.54 21.00 -11.19
CA THR A 185 -25.72 22.46 -11.25
C THR A 185 -25.47 23.02 -12.63
N LYS A 186 -25.22 22.17 -13.65
CA LYS A 186 -25.10 22.59 -15.04
C LYS A 186 -26.40 23.29 -15.45
N PRO A 187 -26.35 24.59 -15.80
CA PRO A 187 -27.54 25.31 -16.24
C PRO A 187 -28.16 24.62 -17.45
N GLU A 188 -29.48 24.55 -17.47
CA GLU A 188 -30.18 24.24 -18.71
C GLU A 188 -29.86 25.34 -19.71
N VAL A 189 -29.33 24.97 -20.88
CA VAL A 189 -29.36 25.87 -22.03
C VAL A 189 -30.84 26.08 -22.29
N PRO A 190 -31.36 27.33 -22.24
CA PRO A 190 -32.75 27.55 -22.57
C PRO A 190 -32.99 26.97 -23.96
N VAL A 191 -33.80 25.93 -24.02
CA VAL A 191 -34.31 25.41 -25.29
C VAL A 191 -35.09 26.57 -25.84
N THR A 192 -34.52 27.27 -26.82
CA THR A 192 -35.23 28.33 -27.50
C THR A 192 -36.53 27.70 -28.01
N PRO A 193 -37.70 28.22 -27.60
CA PRO A 193 -38.92 27.94 -28.36
C PRO A 193 -38.62 28.36 -29.80
N PRO A 194 -39.20 27.71 -30.83
CA PRO A 194 -39.09 28.23 -32.18
C PRO A 194 -39.65 29.66 -32.15
N GLY A 195 -38.76 30.65 -32.14
CA GLY A 195 -39.12 32.05 -32.19
C GLY A 195 -39.92 32.25 -33.46
N GLU A 196 -40.98 33.05 -33.39
CA GLU A 196 -41.69 33.46 -34.60
C GLU A 196 -40.71 34.23 -35.49
N CYS A 197 -40.13 33.56 -36.49
CA CYS A 197 -39.31 34.20 -37.51
C CYS A 197 -40.25 34.75 -38.60
N LYS A 198 -40.13 36.04 -38.91
CA LYS A 198 -40.92 36.68 -39.98
C LYS A 198 -40.04 36.93 -41.20
N TYR A 199 -40.60 36.67 -42.39
CA TYR A 199 -40.02 36.99 -43.69
C TYR A 199 -40.57 38.33 -44.17
N GLY A 200 -39.73 39.26 -44.59
CA GLY A 200 -40.19 40.55 -45.15
C GLY A 200 -40.25 40.53 -46.68
N LEU A 201 -41.45 40.64 -47.27
CA LEU A 201 -41.63 41.06 -48.65
C LEU A 201 -42.83 42.02 -48.75
N GLY A 202 -42.59 43.23 -49.26
CA GLY A 202 -43.59 44.08 -49.91
C GLY A 202 -44.25 45.17 -49.06
N GLY A 203 -43.79 46.42 -49.24
CA GLY A 203 -44.52 47.63 -48.84
C GLY A 203 -43.63 48.70 -48.19
N TYR A 204 -42.69 49.26 -48.96
CA TYR A 204 -41.78 50.36 -48.57
C TYR A 204 -40.79 50.09 -47.43
N VAL A 205 -39.70 49.41 -47.78
CA VAL A 205 -38.54 49.16 -46.92
C VAL A 205 -37.31 49.17 -47.84
N TRP A 206 -36.50 50.25 -47.77
CA TRP A 206 -35.33 50.48 -48.61
C TRP A 206 -34.24 49.43 -48.36
N THR A 207 -33.99 48.56 -49.33
CA THR A 207 -32.80 47.70 -49.36
C THR A 207 -31.57 48.53 -49.71
N TYR A 208 -30.63 48.70 -48.78
CA TYR A 208 -29.23 48.90 -49.20
C TYR A 208 -28.62 47.51 -49.41
N ALA A 209 -28.58 47.09 -50.67
CA ALA A 209 -27.70 46.03 -51.12
C ALA A 209 -26.25 46.52 -50.97
N PRO A 210 -25.33 45.77 -50.33
CA PRO A 210 -23.92 46.00 -50.56
C PRO A 210 -23.66 45.63 -52.02
N THR A 211 -23.25 46.60 -52.85
CA THR A 211 -22.44 46.28 -54.02
C THR A 211 -21.28 45.45 -53.50
N VAL A 212 -21.19 44.21 -53.97
CA VAL A 212 -20.11 43.30 -53.61
C VAL A 212 -18.84 43.83 -54.25
N GLU A 213 -18.12 44.68 -53.53
CA GLU A 213 -16.70 44.92 -53.72
C GLU A 213 -16.15 45.45 -52.39
N SER A 214 -15.38 44.58 -51.70
CA SER A 214 -14.78 44.73 -50.37
C SER A 214 -15.74 44.63 -49.17
N GLY A 215 -15.56 43.58 -48.36
CA GLY A 215 -16.50 43.17 -47.32
C GLY A 215 -16.77 44.17 -46.20
N LYS A 216 -17.97 44.04 -45.59
CA LYS A 216 -18.35 44.23 -44.16
C LYS A 216 -19.87 44.51 -44.00
N GLY A 217 -20.54 43.86 -43.03
CA GLY A 217 -21.78 44.38 -42.38
C GLY A 217 -23.18 43.80 -42.68
N PHE A 218 -23.96 43.48 -41.62
CA PHE A 218 -25.41 43.20 -41.60
C PHE A 218 -26.18 44.39 -40.99
N ALA A 219 -27.37 44.72 -41.52
CA ALA A 219 -28.25 45.71 -40.93
C ALA A 219 -29.76 45.37 -41.01
N ALA A 220 -30.53 45.73 -39.99
CA ALA A 220 -31.97 45.55 -39.81
C ALA A 220 -32.67 46.88 -39.44
N TRP A 221 -33.99 46.98 -39.62
CA TRP A 221 -34.89 47.99 -39.03
C TRP A 221 -36.32 47.47 -39.06
N ILE A 222 -37.20 48.12 -38.31
CA ILE A 222 -38.64 47.89 -38.38
C ILE A 222 -39.30 49.30 -38.06
N TRP A 223 -40.61 49.58 -38.26
CA TRP A 223 -41.24 50.86 -37.75
C TRP A 223 -42.70 50.80 -37.17
N GLU A 224 -43.03 51.71 -36.24
CA GLU A 224 -44.18 51.81 -35.29
C GLU A 224 -44.22 50.88 -34.06
N ASP A 225 -43.36 49.86 -33.99
CA ASP A 225 -43.17 49.04 -32.78
C ASP A 225 -41.79 48.36 -32.68
N ASN A 226 -40.77 49.06 -33.17
CA ASN A 226 -39.88 48.35 -34.06
C ASN A 226 -38.39 48.79 -34.01
N VAL A 227 -37.48 47.88 -34.39
CA VAL A 227 -36.03 47.81 -34.04
C VAL A 227 -35.16 47.82 -35.27
N GLY A 228 -34.01 48.50 -35.28
CA GLY A 228 -32.94 48.26 -36.27
C GLY A 228 -31.60 47.86 -35.69
N ILE A 229 -30.78 47.18 -36.50
CA ILE A 229 -29.43 46.69 -36.18
C ILE A 229 -28.49 47.24 -37.26
N ILE A 230 -27.32 47.75 -36.91
CA ILE A 230 -26.22 48.01 -37.85
C ILE A 230 -24.92 47.74 -37.09
N ASP A 231 -24.47 46.49 -37.03
CA ASP A 231 -23.07 46.14 -36.77
C ASP A 231 -22.88 44.64 -37.06
N GLU A 232 -21.77 44.28 -37.70
CA GLU A 232 -21.36 42.89 -37.92
C GLU A 232 -21.01 42.15 -36.62
N ASN A 233 -20.77 42.89 -35.53
CA ASN A 233 -20.36 42.35 -34.23
C ASN A 233 -21.51 42.16 -33.23
N ILE A 234 -22.74 42.54 -33.57
CA ILE A 234 -23.89 42.40 -32.68
C ILE A 234 -24.72 41.19 -33.11
N SER A 235 -24.67 40.13 -32.31
CA SER A 235 -25.40 38.88 -32.55
C SER A 235 -26.88 38.95 -32.17
N SER A 236 -27.27 39.90 -31.30
CA SER A 236 -28.65 40.13 -30.89
C SER A 236 -28.88 41.52 -30.31
N VAL A 237 -30.12 41.99 -30.33
CA VAL A 237 -30.56 43.24 -29.70
C VAL A 237 -31.78 42.98 -28.84
N THR A 238 -31.81 43.53 -27.63
CA THR A 238 -32.95 43.41 -26.73
C THR A 238 -33.82 44.67 -26.84
N LYS A 239 -35.13 44.51 -27.04
CA LYS A 239 -36.11 45.60 -26.93
C LYS A 239 -37.36 45.12 -26.21
N GLY A 240 -37.74 45.84 -25.15
CA GLY A 240 -38.83 45.41 -24.27
C GLY A 240 -38.51 44.05 -23.64
N ASN A 241 -39.49 43.15 -23.63
CA ASN A 241 -39.33 41.76 -23.19
C ASN A 241 -38.91 40.82 -24.32
N TYR A 242 -38.31 41.32 -25.41
CA TYR A 242 -37.91 40.46 -26.53
C TYR A 242 -36.44 40.66 -26.90
N ILE A 243 -35.79 39.55 -27.22
CA ILE A 243 -34.44 39.53 -27.81
C ILE A 243 -34.60 39.18 -29.29
N TYR A 244 -34.08 40.03 -30.16
CA TYR A 244 -34.08 39.88 -31.61
C TYR A 244 -32.69 39.45 -32.07
N TYR A 245 -32.60 38.46 -32.95
CA TYR A 245 -31.33 37.92 -33.45
C TYR A 245 -31.43 37.49 -34.92
N ARG A 246 -30.26 37.32 -35.55
CA ARG A 246 -30.14 36.87 -36.95
C ARG A 246 -30.42 35.36 -37.04
N GLY A 247 -31.40 34.98 -37.86
CA GLY A 247 -31.69 33.58 -38.20
C GLY A 247 -30.86 33.07 -39.38
N ASP A 248 -31.12 31.82 -39.76
CA ASP A 248 -30.42 31.15 -40.87
C ASP A 248 -30.69 31.81 -42.23
N TRP A 249 -29.80 31.55 -43.19
CA TRP A 249 -30.02 31.91 -44.59
C TRP A 249 -31.17 31.10 -45.16
N VAL A 250 -32.11 31.77 -45.82
CA VAL A 250 -33.17 31.08 -46.57
C VAL A 250 -33.18 31.55 -48.01
N ASP A 251 -32.89 30.61 -48.91
CA ASP A 251 -32.95 30.81 -50.35
C ASP A 251 -34.40 30.62 -50.83
N LYS A 252 -35.20 31.68 -50.85
CA LYS A 252 -36.53 31.62 -51.46
C LYS A 252 -36.95 32.94 -52.11
N ASN A 253 -36.63 33.06 -53.40
CA ASN A 253 -37.59 33.17 -54.50
C ASN A 253 -36.85 33.66 -55.74
N VAL A 254 -37.18 33.08 -56.90
CA VAL A 254 -36.76 33.64 -58.19
C VAL A 254 -37.56 34.92 -58.41
N THR A 255 -36.90 36.07 -58.28
CA THR A 255 -37.47 37.37 -58.62
C THR A 255 -37.00 37.77 -60.00
N TYR A 256 -37.83 38.51 -60.75
CA TYR A 256 -37.47 38.99 -62.08
C TYR A 256 -37.10 40.47 -62.01
N ASP A 257 -36.03 40.88 -62.68
CA ASP A 257 -35.70 42.30 -62.83
C ASP A 257 -36.72 43.03 -63.73
N ASN A 258 -36.60 44.35 -63.84
CA ASN A 258 -37.50 45.17 -64.68
C ASN A 258 -37.46 44.82 -66.19
N TRP A 259 -36.58 43.90 -66.61
CA TRP A 259 -36.46 43.37 -67.96
C TRP A 259 -36.85 41.88 -68.06
N GLY A 260 -37.44 41.31 -67.00
CA GLY A 260 -37.94 39.93 -66.99
C GLY A 260 -36.85 38.87 -66.81
N ARG A 261 -35.66 39.20 -66.29
CA ARG A 261 -34.59 38.23 -66.03
C ARG A 261 -34.64 37.71 -64.60
N PRO A 262 -34.59 36.38 -64.38
CA PRO A 262 -34.58 35.83 -63.04
C PRO A 262 -33.26 36.14 -62.33
N PHE A 263 -33.34 36.60 -61.08
CA PHE A 263 -32.21 36.70 -60.17
C PHE A 263 -32.60 36.18 -58.78
N THR A 264 -31.64 35.54 -58.12
CA THR A 264 -31.80 34.99 -56.77
C THR A 264 -31.38 36.06 -55.77
N MET A 265 -32.27 36.42 -54.85
CA MET A 265 -31.93 37.22 -53.68
C MET A 265 -31.89 36.32 -52.44
N ASN A 266 -30.78 36.39 -51.72
CA ASN A 266 -30.63 35.71 -50.45
C ASN A 266 -30.91 36.72 -49.34
N TYR A 267 -31.78 36.36 -48.39
CA TYR A 267 -32.13 37.22 -47.26
C TYR A 267 -31.83 36.51 -45.94
N HIS A 268 -31.49 37.31 -44.92
CA HIS A 268 -31.44 36.85 -43.54
C HIS A 268 -32.81 36.94 -42.90
N GLN A 269 -33.22 35.90 -42.17
CA GLN A 269 -34.38 35.97 -41.29
C GLN A 269 -34.07 36.77 -40.02
N ILE A 270 -35.09 37.48 -39.51
CA ILE A 270 -35.05 38.08 -38.17
C ILE A 270 -35.99 37.26 -37.28
N CYS A 271 -35.45 36.73 -36.20
CA CYS A 271 -36.19 35.95 -35.21
C CYS A 271 -36.25 36.71 -33.88
N ARG A 272 -37.33 36.51 -33.11
CA ARG A 272 -37.49 37.09 -31.78
C ARG A 272 -37.84 36.02 -30.74
N ILE A 273 -37.35 36.19 -29.52
CA ILE A 273 -37.70 35.36 -28.36
C ILE A 273 -38.12 36.26 -27.19
N LEU A 274 -39.04 35.79 -26.35
CA LEU A 274 -39.40 36.48 -25.11
C LEU A 274 -38.25 36.32 -24.09
N LYS A 275 -37.94 37.39 -23.36
CA LYS A 275 -36.93 37.45 -22.30
C LYS A 275 -37.37 36.69 -21.06
#